data_AF-A0A506RWJ9-F1
#
_entry.id   AF-A0A506RWJ9-F1
#
_cell.length_a   1.000
_cell.length_b   1.000
_cell.length_c   1.000
_cell.angle_alpha   90.00
_cell.angle_beta   90.00
_cell.angle_gamma   90.00
#
_symmetry.space_group_name_H-M   'P 1'
#
loop_
_entity.id
_entity.type
_entity.pdbx_description
1 polymer ?
#
loop_
_entity_poly.entity_id
_entity_poly.type
_entity_poly.pdbx_seq_one_letter_code
_entity_poly.pdbx_strand_id
1 'polypeptide(L)'
;MDAFADQLADITQQSLSLPVLPAKQSSQINAYLTVSANWLALAEQSLPLLAAIAFLPASQLQPQSKLWRRHIALYVLLGLRSNTNHHTLQQGIAALLSFYQLKQSQSAPAQKKQVAAQLARLDQHYWAFRLLRIGANAANSDDVFTLAWRWITFLHRQPTSNVADIIQHLALENNNLLIRSLSALLDYPGLVHEGSRVKWQQQPALLVGQLPDKVLLYLPKSEQFKWDTQDRITPDNGKSVSLTQWIQVVERLNINQAEQVTTNGNEQTFTLPDYDWAMPTSYPVSRPPVTLERLLRALNDPDIAIKKVVELIGCEPAFTTFLTQAASQDNRMQLPVQDVKHSILTYGLDRVGHMLVQHALYQRLSQHYFPLLPWFSKLTQLAAQIASELASISTSLTPQSAGLVVTVALSPLFTLPSAKAQIYLPVNATKLFSVASLVSAQPDKLVAVIRQHQQSLAAAWQQQTLQSKLIACWGKLPENVPPALRQAHCITGLSLIWARQWLLNQSACSSTQAFIAQTKQAYPALTSQESTIRNSLASQLVCPLNEFASNRHSPDK
;
A
#
# COMPACT_ATOMS: atom_id res chain seq x y z
N MET A 1 -26.29 -3.85 24.55
CA MET A 1 -26.61 -2.42 24.42
C MET A 1 -25.45 -1.62 23.81
N ASP A 2 -24.18 -2.08 23.77
CA ASP A 2 -23.12 -1.06 23.70
C ASP A 2 -21.93 -1.24 22.74
N ALA A 3 -21.82 -2.30 21.91
CA ALA A 3 -20.55 -2.56 21.19
C ALA A 3 -20.01 -1.39 20.33
N PHE A 4 -20.86 -0.73 19.53
CA PHE A 4 -20.43 0.42 18.71
C PHE A 4 -20.23 1.70 19.52
N ALA A 5 -21.13 1.96 20.47
CA ALA A 5 -21.09 3.15 21.31
C ALA A 5 -19.88 3.11 22.26
N ASP A 6 -19.62 1.97 22.89
CA ASP A 6 -18.49 1.72 23.78
C ASP A 6 -17.17 1.79 23.03
N GLN A 7 -17.06 1.13 21.88
CA GLN A 7 -15.81 1.14 21.11
C GLN A 7 -15.47 2.56 20.63
N LEU A 8 -16.46 3.33 20.17
CA LEU A 8 -16.27 4.73 19.80
C LEU A 8 -15.97 5.61 21.04
N ALA A 9 -16.60 5.34 22.18
CA ALA A 9 -16.37 6.07 23.42
C ALA A 9 -14.95 5.84 23.96
N ASP A 10 -14.48 4.59 23.96
CA ASP A 10 -13.14 4.20 24.40
C ASP A 10 -12.06 4.82 23.50
N ILE A 11 -12.13 4.63 22.18
CA ILE A 11 -11.16 5.23 21.24
C ILE A 11 -11.19 6.77 21.34
N THR A 12 -12.36 7.36 21.56
CA THR A 12 -12.49 8.80 21.80
C THR A 12 -11.75 9.21 23.08
N GLN A 13 -11.98 8.50 24.19
CA GLN A 13 -11.37 8.81 25.48
C GLN A 13 -9.86 8.66 25.42
N GLN A 14 -9.37 7.57 24.80
CA GLN A 14 -7.95 7.34 24.54
C GLN A 14 -7.33 8.45 23.69
N SER A 15 -8.03 8.92 22.65
CA SER A 15 -7.55 10.01 21.80
C SER A 15 -7.44 11.35 22.55
N LEU A 16 -8.37 11.61 23.47
CA LEU A 16 -8.39 12.83 24.28
C LEU A 16 -7.36 12.79 25.41
N SER A 17 -7.03 11.60 25.93
CA SER A 17 -6.04 11.41 27.00
C SER A 17 -4.59 11.38 26.52
N LEU A 18 -4.35 11.51 25.21
CA LEU A 18 -3.00 11.54 24.65
C LEU A 18 -2.17 12.71 25.23
N PRO A 19 -0.89 12.46 25.57
CA PRO A 19 -0.03 13.49 26.14
C PRO A 19 0.31 14.58 25.12
N VAL A 20 0.44 15.82 25.59
CA VAL A 20 0.91 16.93 24.77
C VAL A 20 2.39 16.74 24.40
N LEU A 21 2.72 16.91 23.12
CA LEU A 21 4.09 16.80 22.60
C LEU A 21 4.86 18.14 22.76
N PRO A 22 6.20 18.16 22.86
CA PRO A 22 7.15 17.05 22.65
C PRO A 22 7.14 16.02 23.77
N ALA A 23 7.32 14.76 23.40
CA ALA A 23 7.34 13.65 24.33
C ALA A 23 8.59 13.69 25.22
N LYS A 24 8.45 13.41 26.52
CA LYS A 24 9.60 13.20 27.41
C LYS A 24 10.11 11.76 27.38
N GLN A 25 9.25 10.82 26.98
CA GLN A 25 9.52 9.38 26.98
C GLN A 25 9.02 8.74 25.69
N SER A 26 9.70 7.69 25.20
CA SER A 26 9.29 6.96 23.98
C SER A 26 7.91 6.30 24.12
N SER A 27 7.50 5.94 25.33
CA SER A 27 6.16 5.41 25.65
C SER A 27 5.04 6.35 25.21
N GLN A 28 5.25 7.66 25.29
CA GLN A 28 4.24 8.65 24.90
C GLN A 28 4.01 8.65 23.39
N ILE A 29 5.07 8.46 22.59
CA ILE A 29 4.96 8.34 21.13
C ILE A 29 4.29 7.03 20.75
N ASN A 30 4.64 5.94 21.46
CA ASN A 30 3.98 4.66 21.27
C ASN A 30 2.48 4.76 21.57
N ALA A 31 2.05 5.55 22.56
CA ALA A 31 0.62 5.77 22.83
C ALA A 31 -0.13 6.36 21.62
N TYR A 32 0.45 7.34 20.92
CA TYR A 32 -0.15 7.87 19.68
C TYR A 32 -0.27 6.79 18.61
N LEU A 33 0.77 5.96 18.43
CA LEU A 33 0.75 4.88 17.45
C LEU A 33 -0.28 3.80 17.83
N THR A 34 -0.40 3.45 19.10
CA THR A 34 -1.41 2.50 19.61
C THR A 34 -2.83 3.02 19.36
N VAL A 35 -3.13 4.27 19.74
CA VAL A 35 -4.45 4.86 19.49
C VAL A 35 -4.74 4.94 17.99
N SER A 36 -3.72 5.24 17.18
CA SER A 36 -3.84 5.23 15.71
C SER A 36 -4.13 3.84 15.16
N ALA A 37 -3.55 2.78 15.73
CA ALA A 37 -3.85 1.40 15.37
C ALA A 37 -5.29 1.04 15.76
N ASN A 38 -5.79 1.52 16.91
CA ASN A 38 -7.18 1.28 17.31
C ASN A 38 -8.18 1.92 16.35
N TRP A 39 -7.87 3.11 15.80
CA TRP A 39 -8.66 3.71 14.72
C TRP A 39 -8.68 2.88 13.43
N LEU A 40 -7.57 2.23 13.08
CA LEU A 40 -7.50 1.30 11.94
C LEU A 40 -8.28 0.01 12.22
N ALA A 41 -8.13 -0.56 13.41
CA ALA A 41 -8.88 -1.74 13.84
C ALA A 41 -10.41 -1.48 13.85
N LEU A 42 -10.83 -0.28 14.26
CA LEU A 42 -12.23 0.15 14.15
C LEU A 42 -12.73 0.11 12.70
N ALA A 43 -11.89 0.53 11.75
CA ALA A 43 -12.23 0.53 10.32
C ALA A 43 -12.40 -0.90 9.78
N GLU A 44 -11.51 -1.80 10.18
CA GLU A 44 -11.54 -3.22 9.80
C GLU A 44 -12.75 -3.95 10.42
N GLN A 45 -13.12 -3.62 11.66
CA GLN A 45 -14.24 -4.24 12.36
C GLN A 45 -15.60 -3.62 12.00
N SER A 46 -15.62 -2.32 11.67
CA SER A 46 -16.85 -1.57 11.42
C SER A 46 -16.64 -0.39 10.48
N LEU A 47 -16.44 -0.72 9.20
CA LEU A 47 -16.41 0.25 8.13
C LEU A 47 -17.66 1.17 8.07
N PRO A 48 -18.91 0.71 8.26
CA PRO A 48 -20.08 1.59 8.23
C PRO A 48 -20.13 2.57 9.40
N LEU A 49 -19.63 2.21 10.59
CA LEU A 49 -19.50 3.17 11.69
C LEU A 49 -18.47 4.26 11.34
N LEU A 50 -17.35 3.87 10.74
CA LEU A 50 -16.35 4.83 10.29
C LEU A 50 -16.92 5.76 9.20
N ALA A 51 -17.67 5.22 8.24
CA ALA A 51 -18.39 5.99 7.23
C ALA A 51 -19.38 6.97 7.87
N ALA A 52 -20.21 6.50 8.82
CA ALA A 52 -21.14 7.35 9.56
C ALA A 52 -20.42 8.50 10.29
N ILE A 53 -19.27 8.26 10.93
CA ILE A 53 -18.48 9.31 11.59
C ILE A 53 -17.92 10.31 10.57
N ALA A 54 -17.46 9.86 9.41
CA ALA A 54 -16.86 10.70 8.38
C ALA A 54 -17.90 11.57 7.66
N PHE A 55 -19.09 11.04 7.43
CA PHE A 55 -20.02 11.59 6.45
C PHE A 55 -21.28 12.22 7.04
N LEU A 56 -21.69 11.84 8.26
CA LEU A 56 -22.83 12.49 8.90
C LEU A 56 -22.48 13.92 9.37
N PRO A 57 -23.41 14.90 9.20
CA PRO A 57 -23.16 16.29 9.53
C PRO A 57 -22.96 16.48 11.04
N ALA A 58 -22.15 17.48 11.40
CA ALA A 58 -21.95 17.84 12.80
C ALA A 58 -23.24 18.38 13.44
N SER A 59 -23.35 18.25 14.76
CA SER A 59 -24.48 18.82 15.51
C SER A 59 -24.58 20.33 15.25
N GLN A 60 -25.75 20.82 14.85
CA GLN A 60 -25.99 22.25 14.65
C GLN A 60 -25.76 23.07 15.93
N LEU A 61 -25.96 22.45 17.11
CA LEU A 61 -25.77 23.10 18.40
C LEU A 61 -24.30 23.24 18.79
N GLN A 62 -23.43 22.33 18.33
CA GLN A 62 -22.00 22.34 18.63
C GLN A 62 -21.19 21.81 17.43
N PRO A 63 -21.16 22.55 16.31
CA PRO A 63 -20.64 22.02 15.04
C PRO A 63 -19.12 21.77 15.06
N GLN A 64 -18.41 22.41 16.00
CA GLN A 64 -16.98 22.20 16.19
C GLN A 64 -16.66 21.15 17.25
N SER A 65 -17.62 20.77 18.10
CA SER A 65 -17.36 19.73 19.10
C SER A 65 -17.15 18.41 18.35
N LYS A 66 -16.01 17.77 18.60
CA LYS A 66 -15.65 16.46 18.03
C LYS A 66 -15.41 16.43 16.50
N LEU A 67 -15.27 17.59 15.84
CA LEU A 67 -14.95 17.68 14.40
C LEU A 67 -13.69 16.89 14.02
N TRP A 68 -12.71 16.81 14.94
CA TRP A 68 -11.50 16.02 14.77
C TRP A 68 -11.75 14.53 14.50
N ARG A 69 -12.84 13.94 15.03
CA ARG A 69 -13.20 12.53 14.77
C ARG A 69 -13.58 12.32 13.33
N ARG A 70 -14.40 13.23 12.79
CA ARG A 70 -14.83 13.23 11.39
C ARG A 70 -13.61 13.32 10.47
N HIS A 71 -12.64 14.15 10.84
CA HIS A 71 -11.38 14.27 10.12
C HIS A 71 -10.53 12.99 10.13
N ILE A 72 -10.42 12.31 11.27
CA ILE A 72 -9.70 11.02 11.36
C ILE A 72 -10.46 9.94 10.57
N ALA A 73 -11.76 9.83 10.73
CA ALA A 73 -12.56 8.82 10.05
C ALA A 73 -12.49 8.96 8.52
N LEU A 74 -12.62 10.19 8.02
CA LEU A 74 -12.44 10.49 6.60
C LEU A 74 -11.05 10.10 6.11
N TYR A 75 -10.04 10.49 6.86
CA TYR A 75 -8.65 10.20 6.54
C TYR A 75 -8.40 8.69 6.42
N VAL A 76 -8.96 7.90 7.35
CA VAL A 76 -8.84 6.44 7.34
C VAL A 76 -9.60 5.84 6.16
N LEU A 77 -10.85 6.25 5.90
CA LEU A 77 -11.65 5.74 4.78
C LEU A 77 -10.97 6.00 3.44
N LEU A 78 -10.57 7.24 3.19
CA LEU A 78 -9.91 7.63 1.96
C LEU A 78 -8.58 6.86 1.79
N GLY A 79 -7.82 6.73 2.88
CA GLY A 79 -6.58 5.98 2.94
C GLY A 79 -6.71 4.51 2.59
N LEU A 80 -7.65 3.81 3.25
CA LEU A 80 -7.98 2.41 2.99
C LEU A 80 -8.46 2.25 1.55
N ARG A 81 -9.46 3.01 1.11
CA ARG A 81 -10.01 2.93 -0.25
C ARG A 81 -8.99 3.25 -1.35
N SER A 82 -7.94 4.01 -1.03
CA SER A 82 -6.82 4.29 -1.94
C SER A 82 -5.66 3.27 -1.85
N ASN A 83 -5.85 2.11 -1.21
CA ASN A 83 -4.83 1.08 -0.98
C ASN A 83 -3.56 1.64 -0.31
N THR A 84 -3.71 2.59 0.61
CA THR A 84 -2.56 3.14 1.33
C THR A 84 -2.10 2.15 2.38
N ASN A 85 -0.79 2.00 2.53
CA ASN A 85 -0.26 1.09 3.53
C ASN A 85 -0.66 1.48 4.95
N HIS A 86 -1.10 0.49 5.74
CA HIS A 86 -1.51 0.62 7.13
C HIS A 86 -0.48 1.37 8.01
N HIS A 87 0.82 1.13 7.82
CA HIS A 87 1.83 1.86 8.59
C HIS A 87 1.82 3.36 8.26
N THR A 88 1.76 3.71 6.97
CA THR A 88 1.68 5.12 6.55
C THR A 88 0.38 5.78 7.02
N LEU A 89 -0.73 5.04 7.05
CA LEU A 89 -2.00 5.52 7.62
C LEU A 89 -1.90 5.74 9.12
N GLN A 90 -1.37 4.78 9.88
CA GLN A 90 -1.15 4.90 11.31
C GLN A 90 -0.33 6.15 11.66
N GLN A 91 0.76 6.39 10.92
CA GLN A 91 1.61 7.58 11.09
C GLN A 91 0.85 8.89 10.79
N GLY A 92 -0.04 8.89 9.79
CA GLY A 92 -0.85 10.06 9.47
C GLY A 92 -1.97 10.32 10.48
N ILE A 93 -2.60 9.27 11.03
CA ILE A 93 -3.57 9.40 12.14
C ILE A 93 -2.86 9.99 13.38
N ALA A 94 -1.66 9.49 13.71
CA ALA A 94 -0.86 10.03 14.81
C ALA A 94 -0.51 11.51 14.59
N ALA A 95 -0.21 11.91 13.34
CA ALA A 95 0.00 13.30 12.95
C ALA A 95 -1.25 14.16 13.14
N LEU A 96 -2.42 13.67 12.74
CA LEU A 96 -3.70 14.36 12.92
C LEU A 96 -4.04 14.53 14.41
N LEU A 97 -3.92 13.46 15.21
CA LEU A 97 -4.14 13.50 16.66
C LEU A 97 -3.20 14.52 17.32
N SER A 98 -1.92 14.50 16.96
CA SER A 98 -0.92 15.46 17.47
C SER A 98 -1.27 16.89 17.09
N PHE A 99 -1.74 17.11 15.87
CA PHE A 99 -2.16 18.41 15.41
C PHE A 99 -3.33 18.96 16.24
N TYR A 100 -4.35 18.13 16.54
CA TYR A 100 -5.46 18.55 17.38
C TYR A 100 -5.03 18.83 18.82
N GLN A 101 -4.18 17.99 19.40
CA GLN A 101 -3.64 18.21 20.74
C GLN A 101 -2.87 19.54 20.82
N LEU A 102 -1.96 19.79 19.86
CA LEU A 102 -1.19 21.05 19.80
C LEU A 102 -2.06 22.28 19.50
N LYS A 103 -3.18 22.10 18.76
CA LYS A 103 -4.15 23.17 18.50
C LYS A 103 -4.96 23.48 19.76
N GLN A 104 -5.37 22.47 20.53
CA GLN A 104 -6.11 22.63 21.78
C GLN A 104 -5.24 23.28 22.87
N SER A 105 -3.96 22.90 22.96
CA SER A 105 -3.01 23.50 23.92
C SER A 105 -2.54 24.90 23.54
N GLN A 106 -3.05 25.49 22.45
CA GLN A 106 -2.63 26.80 21.91
C GLN A 106 -1.10 26.92 21.74
N SER A 107 -0.45 25.81 21.40
CA SER A 107 1.01 25.72 21.35
C SER A 107 1.62 26.64 20.28
N ALA A 108 2.70 27.33 20.66
CA ALA A 108 3.43 28.22 19.76
C ALA A 108 4.02 27.47 18.54
N PRO A 109 4.19 28.12 17.38
CA PRO A 109 4.81 27.50 16.19
C PRO A 109 6.19 26.87 16.44
N ALA A 110 6.96 27.41 17.39
CA ALA A 110 8.24 26.86 17.80
C ALA A 110 8.13 25.43 18.38
N GLN A 111 7.06 25.16 19.14
CA GLN A 111 6.80 23.84 19.72
C GLN A 111 6.52 22.81 18.62
N LYS A 112 5.77 23.17 17.56
CA LYS A 112 5.54 22.28 16.40
C LYS A 112 6.85 21.87 15.72
N LYS A 113 7.79 22.80 15.56
CA LYS A 113 9.13 22.51 15.02
C LYS A 113 9.93 21.58 15.92
N GLN A 114 9.88 21.78 17.24
CA GLN A 114 10.54 20.90 18.22
C GLN A 114 9.97 19.48 18.17
N VAL A 115 8.64 19.33 18.13
CA VAL A 115 7.98 18.02 18.00
C VAL A 115 8.41 17.33 16.71
N ALA A 116 8.37 18.02 15.58
CA ALA A 116 8.79 17.45 14.30
C ALA A 116 10.27 17.02 14.30
N ALA A 117 11.16 17.83 14.91
CA ALA A 117 12.56 17.48 15.07
C ALA A 117 12.76 16.22 15.94
N GLN A 118 11.98 16.09 17.01
CA GLN A 118 11.98 14.88 17.85
C GLN A 118 11.49 13.65 17.08
N LEU A 119 10.38 13.76 16.36
CA LEU A 119 9.82 12.67 15.56
C LEU A 119 10.81 12.22 14.47
N ALA A 120 11.49 13.16 13.80
CA ALA A 120 12.52 12.84 12.82
C ALA A 120 13.72 12.10 13.42
N ARG A 121 14.09 12.37 14.69
CA ARG A 121 15.15 11.63 15.41
C ARG A 121 14.74 10.20 15.78
N LEU A 122 13.44 9.91 15.79
CA LEU A 122 12.86 8.61 16.13
C LEU A 122 12.39 7.86 14.87
N ASP A 123 12.93 8.21 13.71
CA ASP A 123 12.59 7.65 12.39
C ASP A 123 11.10 7.77 12.01
N GLN A 124 10.35 8.67 12.65
CA GLN A 124 8.95 8.97 12.35
C GLN A 124 8.85 10.07 11.27
N HIS A 125 9.56 9.89 10.15
CA HIS A 125 9.73 10.92 9.12
C HIS A 125 8.41 11.37 8.49
N TYR A 126 7.52 10.41 8.22
CA TYR A 126 6.21 10.69 7.64
C TYR A 126 5.39 11.63 8.52
N TRP A 127 5.28 11.27 9.80
CA TRP A 127 4.55 12.04 10.80
C TRP A 127 5.18 13.43 11.00
N ALA A 128 6.50 13.52 11.14
CA ALA A 128 7.22 14.78 11.27
C ALA A 128 6.94 15.73 10.10
N PHE A 129 6.99 15.22 8.87
CA PHE A 129 6.73 15.99 7.66
C PHE A 129 5.30 16.50 7.60
N ARG A 130 4.32 15.62 7.87
CA ARG A 130 2.92 16.02 7.87
C ARG A 130 2.66 17.09 8.90
N LEU A 131 3.22 16.97 10.11
CA LEU A 131 3.08 17.97 11.17
C LEU A 131 3.63 19.36 10.78
N LEU A 132 4.74 19.41 10.04
CA LEU A 132 5.34 20.67 9.58
C LEU A 132 4.61 21.31 8.41
N ARG A 133 4.02 20.50 7.52
CA ARG A 133 3.33 20.98 6.31
C ARG A 133 1.83 21.20 6.48
N ILE A 134 1.33 21.21 7.71
CA ILE A 134 -0.06 21.57 8.02
C ILE A 134 -0.32 23.04 7.64
N GLY A 135 -0.74 23.32 6.39
CA GLY A 135 -1.03 24.66 5.88
C GLY A 135 -1.14 24.75 4.35
N ALA A 136 -1.41 25.95 3.81
CA ALA A 136 -1.67 26.22 2.38
C ALA A 136 -0.55 25.76 1.42
N ASN A 137 0.68 25.59 1.92
CA ASN A 137 1.83 25.09 1.13
C ASN A 137 1.90 23.55 1.03
N ALA A 138 0.92 22.80 1.56
CA ALA A 138 0.76 21.36 1.29
C ALA A 138 0.33 21.06 -0.15
N ALA A 139 0.02 22.09 -0.95
CA ALA A 139 -0.58 21.99 -2.28
C ALA A 139 0.24 21.23 -3.35
N ASN A 140 1.50 20.87 -3.07
CA ASN A 140 2.41 20.27 -4.06
C ASN A 140 2.56 18.74 -3.96
N SER A 141 1.87 18.06 -3.05
CA SER A 141 1.83 16.58 -3.06
C SER A 141 0.53 16.06 -3.66
N ASP A 142 0.62 15.30 -4.74
CA ASP A 142 -0.54 14.63 -5.37
C ASP A 142 -0.82 13.29 -4.68
N ASP A 143 -1.04 13.31 -3.37
CA ASP A 143 -1.35 12.10 -2.61
C ASP A 143 -2.67 12.20 -1.85
N VAL A 144 -3.16 11.03 -1.45
CA VAL A 144 -4.40 10.83 -0.69
C VAL A 144 -4.47 11.70 0.59
N PHE A 145 -3.31 12.03 1.16
CA PHE A 145 -3.21 12.81 2.40
C PHE A 145 -3.47 14.29 2.14
N THR A 146 -3.08 14.79 0.96
CA THR A 146 -3.34 16.16 0.52
C THR A 146 -4.83 16.36 0.28
N LEU A 147 -5.49 15.38 -0.34
CA LEU A 147 -6.94 15.37 -0.49
C LEU A 147 -7.66 15.39 0.87
N ALA A 148 -7.26 14.51 1.80
CA ALA A 148 -7.81 14.52 3.16
C ALA A 148 -7.62 15.87 3.85
N TRP A 149 -6.47 16.53 3.67
CA TRP A 149 -6.21 17.83 4.28
C TRP A 149 -7.04 18.96 3.68
N ARG A 150 -7.25 18.96 2.36
CA ARG A 150 -8.16 19.91 1.69
C ARG A 150 -9.59 19.74 2.20
N TRP A 151 -10.03 18.48 2.34
CA TRP A 151 -11.32 18.16 2.94
C TRP A 151 -11.45 18.70 4.36
N ILE A 152 -10.45 18.43 5.23
CA ILE A 152 -10.38 18.94 6.61
C ILE A 152 -10.49 20.47 6.65
N THR A 153 -9.79 21.14 5.73
CA THR A 153 -9.79 22.61 5.63
C THR A 153 -11.17 23.13 5.24
N PHE A 154 -11.85 22.45 4.31
CA PHE A 154 -13.22 22.78 3.93
C PHE A 154 -14.19 22.57 5.10
N LEU A 155 -14.14 21.43 5.78
CA LEU A 155 -14.99 21.14 6.93
C LEU A 155 -14.77 22.12 8.10
N HIS A 156 -13.58 22.66 8.26
CA HIS A 156 -13.34 23.73 9.22
C HIS A 156 -14.08 25.03 8.87
N ARG A 157 -14.27 25.33 7.59
CA ARG A 157 -15.02 26.50 7.11
C ARG A 157 -16.53 26.24 7.09
N GLN A 158 -16.94 25.02 6.72
CA GLN A 158 -18.32 24.61 6.61
C GLN A 158 -18.56 23.26 7.32
N PRO A 159 -18.67 23.24 8.65
CA PRO A 159 -18.75 22.00 9.44
C PRO A 159 -20.06 21.21 9.24
N THR A 160 -21.11 21.87 8.75
CA THR A 160 -22.43 21.29 8.51
C THR A 160 -22.62 20.78 7.08
N SER A 161 -21.65 20.98 6.18
CA SER A 161 -21.80 20.55 4.79
C SER A 161 -21.95 19.03 4.67
N ASN A 162 -22.83 18.64 3.75
CA ASN A 162 -23.03 17.24 3.38
C ASN A 162 -21.88 16.76 2.48
N VAL A 163 -21.82 15.45 2.26
CA VAL A 163 -20.74 14.80 1.52
C VAL A 163 -20.71 15.20 0.05
N ALA A 164 -21.88 15.26 -0.60
CA ALA A 164 -21.99 15.58 -2.01
C ALA A 164 -21.41 16.96 -2.30
N ASP A 165 -21.74 17.96 -1.47
CA ASP A 165 -21.22 19.31 -1.60
C ASP A 165 -19.69 19.35 -1.47
N ILE A 166 -19.15 18.57 -0.52
CA ILE A 166 -17.71 18.52 -0.28
C ILE A 166 -16.99 17.83 -1.44
N ILE A 167 -17.49 16.67 -1.90
CA ILE A 167 -16.91 15.95 -3.04
C ILE A 167 -16.96 16.81 -4.29
N GLN A 168 -18.08 17.49 -4.56
CA GLN A 168 -18.21 18.39 -5.70
C GLN A 168 -17.18 19.53 -5.62
N HIS A 169 -17.04 20.15 -4.45
CA HIS A 169 -16.06 21.23 -4.27
C HIS A 169 -14.63 20.73 -4.45
N LEU A 170 -14.28 19.58 -3.87
CA LEU A 170 -12.97 18.98 -4.05
C LEU A 170 -12.74 18.57 -5.51
N ALA A 171 -13.73 18.03 -6.22
CA ALA A 171 -13.57 17.67 -7.63
C ALA A 171 -13.27 18.90 -8.51
N LEU A 172 -13.84 20.07 -8.19
CA LEU A 172 -13.61 21.32 -8.91
C LEU A 172 -12.24 21.96 -8.60
N GLU A 173 -11.71 21.77 -7.39
CA GLU A 173 -10.44 22.38 -6.95
C GLU A 173 -9.19 21.53 -7.19
N ASN A 174 -9.34 20.29 -7.69
CA ASN A 174 -8.26 19.31 -7.76
C ASN A 174 -7.92 18.86 -9.19
N ASN A 175 -6.65 18.48 -9.39
CA ASN A 175 -6.16 17.91 -10.65
C ASN A 175 -6.64 16.46 -10.83
N ASN A 176 -6.58 15.95 -12.07
CA ASN A 176 -7.02 14.59 -12.47
C ASN A 176 -6.49 13.44 -11.59
N LEU A 177 -5.31 13.56 -10.98
CA LEU A 177 -4.74 12.51 -10.11
C LEU A 177 -5.48 12.39 -8.78
N LEU A 178 -5.82 13.51 -8.14
CA LEU A 178 -6.57 13.53 -6.89
C LEU A 178 -8.04 13.13 -7.10
N ILE A 179 -8.58 13.33 -8.30
CA ILE A 179 -9.90 12.84 -8.70
C ILE A 179 -9.95 11.30 -8.68
N ARG A 180 -8.87 10.59 -9.04
CA ARG A 180 -8.81 9.12 -8.91
C ARG A 180 -8.85 8.65 -7.45
N SER A 181 -8.32 9.42 -6.51
CA SER A 181 -8.48 9.10 -5.08
C SER A 181 -9.90 9.40 -4.60
N LEU A 182 -10.60 10.37 -5.20
CA LEU A 182 -12.02 10.62 -4.94
C LEU A 182 -12.92 9.52 -5.50
N SER A 183 -12.58 8.90 -6.64
CA SER A 183 -13.40 7.81 -7.20
C SER A 183 -13.53 6.63 -6.24
N ALA A 184 -12.49 6.36 -5.44
CA ALA A 184 -12.53 5.32 -4.42
C ALA A 184 -13.60 5.56 -3.33
N LEU A 185 -13.99 6.83 -3.09
CA LEU A 185 -15.10 7.24 -2.22
C LEU A 185 -16.45 7.27 -2.95
N LEU A 186 -16.46 7.34 -4.29
CA LEU A 186 -17.68 7.25 -5.10
C LEU A 186 -18.19 5.81 -5.16
N ASP A 187 -17.29 4.83 -5.23
CA ASP A 187 -17.64 3.41 -5.22
C ASP A 187 -18.21 2.98 -3.86
N TYR A 188 -17.59 3.45 -2.77
CA TYR A 188 -18.09 3.32 -1.41
C TYR A 188 -17.50 4.42 -0.51
N PRO A 189 -18.29 5.11 0.30
CA PRO A 189 -19.72 4.88 0.53
C PRO A 189 -20.66 5.57 -0.46
N GLY A 190 -20.12 6.24 -1.48
CA GLY A 190 -20.91 6.89 -2.53
C GLY A 190 -21.55 8.21 -2.10
N LEU A 191 -22.35 8.79 -3.01
CA LEU A 191 -23.10 10.02 -2.74
C LEU A 191 -24.26 9.82 -1.75
N VAL A 192 -24.73 8.57 -1.62
CA VAL A 192 -25.76 8.15 -0.68
C VAL A 192 -25.11 7.13 0.24
N HIS A 193 -24.84 7.55 1.48
CA HIS A 193 -24.09 6.77 2.47
C HIS A 193 -24.96 6.39 3.67
N GLU A 194 -24.45 5.53 4.54
CA GLU A 194 -25.10 5.12 5.78
C GLU A 194 -25.51 6.35 6.61
N GLY A 195 -26.77 6.36 7.07
CA GLY A 195 -27.38 7.50 7.76
C GLY A 195 -27.99 8.57 6.85
N SER A 196 -27.90 8.42 5.52
CA SER A 196 -28.61 9.28 4.57
C SER A 196 -30.11 9.00 4.57
N ARG A 197 -30.91 10.07 4.53
CA ARG A 197 -32.35 9.96 4.27
C ARG A 197 -32.57 9.78 2.78
N VAL A 198 -33.36 8.77 2.44
CA VAL A 198 -33.71 8.44 1.07
C VAL A 198 -35.22 8.30 0.96
N LYS A 199 -35.73 8.40 -0.26
CA LYS A 199 -37.11 8.02 -0.56
C LYS A 199 -37.09 6.66 -1.22
N TRP A 200 -37.86 5.73 -0.67
CA TRP A 200 -38.11 4.40 -1.20
C TRP A 200 -39.59 4.30 -1.54
N GLN A 201 -39.92 4.13 -2.82
CA GLN A 201 -41.32 4.13 -3.30
C GLN A 201 -42.14 5.35 -2.80
N GLN A 202 -41.55 6.55 -2.85
CA GLN A 202 -42.11 7.80 -2.32
C GLN A 202 -42.29 7.85 -0.79
N GLN A 203 -41.88 6.82 -0.04
CA GLN A 203 -41.88 6.81 1.42
C GLN A 203 -40.51 7.21 1.97
N PRO A 204 -40.46 7.96 3.08
CA PRO A 204 -39.18 8.29 3.72
C PRO A 204 -38.57 7.04 4.34
N ALA A 205 -37.29 6.82 4.05
CA ALA A 205 -36.49 5.72 4.57
C ALA A 205 -35.10 6.24 4.99
N LEU A 206 -34.42 5.44 5.81
CA LEU A 206 -33.05 5.68 6.22
C LEU A 206 -32.16 4.58 5.64
N LEU A 207 -31.07 4.95 4.99
CA LEU A 207 -30.04 4.00 4.57
C LEU A 207 -29.23 3.54 5.79
N VAL A 208 -29.22 2.24 6.07
CA VAL A 208 -28.53 1.65 7.23
C VAL A 208 -27.27 0.91 6.82
N GLY A 209 -27.30 0.24 5.66
CA GLY A 209 -26.13 -0.45 5.12
C GLY A 209 -26.19 -0.68 3.61
N GLN A 210 -25.05 -1.04 3.03
CA GLN A 210 -24.88 -1.15 1.59
C GLN A 210 -24.05 -2.37 1.19
N LEU A 211 -24.45 -3.00 0.10
CA LEU A 211 -23.72 -3.99 -0.68
C LEU A 211 -23.56 -3.47 -2.12
N PRO A 212 -22.70 -4.08 -2.96
CA PRO A 212 -22.51 -3.62 -4.33
C PRO A 212 -23.80 -3.52 -5.16
N ASP A 213 -24.78 -4.38 -4.91
CA ASP A 213 -26.05 -4.49 -5.65
C ASP A 213 -27.30 -4.14 -4.82
N LYS A 214 -27.17 -4.03 -3.50
CA LYS A 214 -28.32 -3.93 -2.56
C LYS A 214 -28.10 -2.92 -1.46
N VAL A 215 -29.20 -2.44 -0.90
CA VAL A 215 -29.23 -1.51 0.23
C VAL A 215 -30.14 -2.02 1.33
N LEU A 216 -29.71 -1.84 2.58
CA LEU A 216 -30.50 -2.08 3.77
C LEU A 216 -31.14 -0.77 4.22
N LEU A 217 -32.46 -0.76 4.26
CA LEU A 217 -33.28 0.41 4.60
C LEU A 217 -33.98 0.19 5.93
N TYR A 218 -34.08 1.26 6.72
CA TYR A 218 -34.98 1.35 7.86
C TYR A 218 -36.16 2.25 7.49
N LEU A 219 -37.38 1.76 7.72
CA LEU A 219 -38.64 2.44 7.44
C LEU A 219 -39.21 3.01 8.74
N PRO A 220 -39.09 4.32 9.01
CA PRO A 220 -39.46 4.88 10.32
C PRO A 220 -40.95 4.76 10.65
N LYS A 221 -41.83 4.71 9.64
CA LYS A 221 -43.28 4.61 9.85
C LYS A 221 -43.73 3.23 10.33
N SER A 222 -43.10 2.17 9.82
CA SER A 222 -43.42 0.78 10.18
C SER A 222 -42.42 0.18 11.17
N GLU A 223 -41.35 0.93 11.51
CA GLU A 223 -40.22 0.47 12.33
C GLU A 223 -39.58 -0.84 11.83
N GLN A 224 -39.57 -1.05 10.51
CA GLN A 224 -39.09 -2.29 9.88
C GLN A 224 -37.81 -2.07 9.06
N PHE A 225 -37.04 -3.15 8.90
CA PHE A 225 -35.88 -3.22 8.02
C PHE A 225 -36.21 -3.94 6.72
N LYS A 226 -35.57 -3.53 5.62
CA LYS A 226 -35.77 -4.15 4.31
C LYS A 226 -34.53 -4.07 3.43
N TRP A 227 -34.22 -5.17 2.77
CA TRP A 227 -33.28 -5.19 1.64
C TRP A 227 -34.00 -4.83 0.35
N ASP A 228 -33.41 -3.93 -0.44
CA ASP A 228 -33.88 -3.62 -1.80
C ASP A 228 -32.69 -3.26 -2.70
N THR A 229 -32.97 -3.02 -3.98
CA THR A 229 -31.96 -2.66 -4.97
C THR A 229 -31.68 -1.14 -4.96
N GLN A 230 -30.43 -0.75 -5.29
CA GLN A 230 -29.98 0.64 -5.26
C GLN A 230 -30.76 1.56 -6.22
N ASP A 231 -31.26 1.04 -7.34
CA ASP A 231 -32.04 1.77 -8.34
C ASP A 231 -33.43 2.22 -7.86
N ARG A 232 -33.92 1.65 -6.75
CA ARG A 232 -35.25 1.94 -6.18
C ARG A 232 -35.26 3.01 -5.10
N ILE A 233 -34.09 3.56 -4.77
CA ILE A 233 -33.95 4.65 -3.81
C ILE A 233 -33.60 5.94 -4.53
N THR A 234 -34.17 7.04 -4.07
CA THR A 234 -33.79 8.39 -4.52
C THR A 234 -33.31 9.20 -3.32
N PRO A 235 -32.19 9.94 -3.42
CA PRO A 235 -31.68 10.74 -2.31
C PRO A 235 -32.67 11.84 -1.91
N ASP A 236 -32.87 12.06 -0.61
CA ASP A 236 -33.66 13.20 -0.11
C ASP A 236 -32.78 14.45 0.06
N ASN A 237 -32.27 14.96 -1.06
CA ASN A 237 -31.46 16.19 -1.18
C ASN A 237 -30.38 16.35 -0.08
N GLY A 238 -29.56 15.31 0.16
CA GLY A 238 -28.42 15.39 1.07
C GLY A 238 -28.76 15.51 2.56
N LYS A 239 -30.01 15.22 2.96
CA LYS A 239 -30.39 15.16 4.37
C LYS A 239 -29.88 13.86 5.00
N SER A 240 -29.21 13.96 6.13
CA SER A 240 -28.75 12.81 6.91
C SER A 240 -29.21 12.92 8.36
N VAL A 241 -29.26 11.79 9.06
CA VAL A 241 -29.54 11.77 10.51
C VAL A 241 -28.28 12.12 11.32
N SER A 242 -28.45 12.38 12.62
CA SER A 242 -27.29 12.51 13.50
C SER A 242 -26.63 11.15 13.74
N LEU A 243 -25.34 11.14 14.10
CA LEU A 243 -24.62 9.92 14.44
C LEU A 243 -25.32 9.13 15.57
N THR A 244 -25.84 9.82 16.59
CA THR A 244 -26.59 9.19 17.68
C THR A 244 -27.87 8.50 17.19
N GLN A 245 -28.62 9.16 16.29
CA GLN A 245 -29.83 8.56 15.70
C GLN A 245 -29.50 7.34 14.85
N TRP A 246 -28.41 7.39 14.08
CA TRP A 246 -27.97 6.26 13.28
C TRP A 246 -27.56 5.06 14.15
N ILE A 247 -26.77 5.30 15.22
CA ILE A 247 -26.39 4.26 16.20
C ILE A 247 -27.64 3.60 16.81
N GLN A 248 -28.63 4.39 17.22
CA GLN A 248 -29.89 3.87 17.76
C GLN A 248 -30.63 2.95 16.77
N VAL A 249 -30.62 3.28 15.47
CA VAL A 249 -31.24 2.43 14.44
C VAL A 249 -30.45 1.14 14.25
N VAL A 250 -29.12 1.19 14.24
CA VAL A 250 -28.26 0.00 14.14
C VAL A 250 -28.41 -0.89 15.39
N GLU A 251 -28.57 -0.32 16.57
CA GLU A 251 -28.84 -1.08 17.80
C GLU A 251 -30.20 -1.79 17.73
N ARG A 252 -31.24 -1.12 17.21
CA ARG A 252 -32.54 -1.76 16.94
C ARG A 252 -32.44 -2.93 15.99
N LEU A 253 -31.58 -2.83 14.95
CA LEU A 253 -31.32 -3.95 14.03
C LEU A 253 -30.79 -5.18 14.78
N ASN A 254 -29.87 -4.98 15.73
CA ASN A 254 -29.29 -6.06 16.52
C ASN A 254 -30.27 -6.64 17.55
N ILE A 255 -31.16 -5.83 18.13
CA ILE A 255 -32.20 -6.31 19.07
C ILE A 255 -33.24 -7.15 18.33
N ASN A 256 -33.68 -6.70 17.16
CA ASN A 256 -34.64 -7.43 16.32
C ASN A 256 -34.10 -8.80 15.86
N GLN A 257 -32.78 -9.02 15.84
CA GLN A 257 -32.19 -10.35 15.60
C GLN A 257 -32.41 -11.31 16.78
N ALA A 258 -32.39 -10.81 18.02
CA ALA A 258 -32.56 -11.63 19.22
C ALA A 258 -34.03 -12.02 19.47
N GLU A 259 -34.98 -11.29 18.88
CA GLU A 259 -36.43 -11.45 19.08
C GLU A 259 -37.15 -12.15 17.91
N GLN A 260 -36.42 -12.60 16.86
CA GLN A 260 -37.03 -13.31 15.72
C GLN A 260 -37.43 -14.75 16.08
N VAL A 261 -38.62 -14.87 16.68
CA VAL A 261 -39.41 -16.10 16.75
C VAL A 261 -40.20 -16.25 15.45
N THR A 262 -40.05 -17.41 14.83
CA THR A 262 -40.79 -17.98 13.70
C THR A 262 -42.19 -17.42 13.50
N THR A 263 -42.42 -16.76 12.37
CA THR A 263 -43.72 -16.72 11.70
C THR A 263 -43.51 -16.75 10.18
N ASN A 264 -44.02 -17.81 9.55
CA ASN A 264 -44.18 -17.99 8.09
C ASN A 264 -42.96 -18.43 7.25
N GLY A 265 -42.02 -19.21 7.82
CA GLY A 265 -41.17 -20.13 7.04
C GLY A 265 -40.09 -19.53 6.12
N ASN A 266 -39.99 -18.20 6.00
CA ASN A 266 -38.89 -17.52 5.33
C ASN A 266 -38.22 -16.55 6.32
N GLU A 267 -37.27 -17.05 7.10
CA GLU A 267 -36.45 -16.24 8.00
C GLU A 267 -35.50 -15.36 7.18
N GLN A 268 -35.77 -14.05 7.12
CA GLN A 268 -34.80 -13.07 6.70
C GLN A 268 -34.19 -12.43 7.95
N THR A 269 -33.04 -12.95 8.37
CA THR A 269 -32.22 -12.31 9.41
C THR A 269 -31.59 -11.06 8.81
N PHE A 270 -31.91 -9.90 9.37
CA PHE A 270 -31.32 -8.63 8.95
C PHE A 270 -30.09 -8.33 9.82
N THR A 271 -28.91 -8.38 9.23
CA THR A 271 -27.65 -7.93 9.84
C THR A 271 -27.10 -6.75 9.06
N LEU A 272 -26.21 -5.98 9.68
CA LEU A 272 -25.32 -5.14 8.89
C LEU A 272 -24.57 -6.03 7.90
N PRO A 273 -24.42 -5.58 6.63
CA PRO A 273 -23.70 -6.37 5.65
C PRO A 273 -22.22 -6.48 6.02
N ASP A 274 -21.60 -7.52 5.47
CA ASP A 274 -20.15 -7.63 5.45
C ASP A 274 -19.58 -6.63 4.42
N TYR A 275 -18.65 -5.79 4.86
CA TYR A 275 -18.02 -4.76 4.04
C TYR A 275 -16.64 -5.17 3.53
N ASP A 276 -16.27 -6.45 3.59
CA ASP A 276 -15.04 -6.98 3.01
C ASP A 276 -14.86 -6.58 1.52
N TRP A 277 -15.96 -6.47 0.77
CA TRP A 277 -15.96 -5.98 -0.61
C TRP A 277 -15.47 -4.53 -0.76
N ALA A 278 -15.68 -3.71 0.27
CA ALA A 278 -15.28 -2.31 0.33
C ALA A 278 -13.89 -2.12 0.98
N MET A 279 -13.30 -3.20 1.51
CA MET A 279 -11.94 -3.17 2.04
C MET A 279 -10.91 -3.52 0.96
N PRO A 280 -9.69 -2.97 1.01
CA PRO A 280 -8.59 -3.38 0.16
C PRO A 280 -8.33 -4.88 0.23
N THR A 281 -8.34 -5.56 -0.92
CA THR A 281 -7.84 -6.93 -0.97
C THR A 281 -6.31 -6.89 -0.81
N SER A 282 -5.83 -7.29 0.37
CA SER A 282 -4.40 -7.33 0.68
C SER A 282 -3.93 -8.77 0.78
N TYR A 283 -2.89 -9.13 0.01
CA TYR A 283 -2.29 -10.45 0.07
C TYR A 283 -1.03 -10.44 0.94
N PRO A 284 -0.82 -11.47 1.78
CA PRO A 284 0.37 -11.53 2.63
C PRO A 284 1.64 -11.64 1.79
N VAL A 285 2.60 -10.74 2.02
CA VAL A 285 3.94 -10.82 1.41
C VAL A 285 4.74 -11.98 2.00
N SER A 286 4.43 -12.40 3.23
CA SER A 286 5.20 -13.41 3.98
C SER A 286 5.13 -14.82 3.38
N ARG A 287 4.18 -15.11 2.49
CA ARG A 287 4.02 -16.41 1.82
C ARG A 287 3.60 -16.20 0.37
N PRO A 288 3.79 -17.16 -0.55
CA PRO A 288 3.23 -17.13 -1.90
C PRO A 288 1.70 -17.35 -1.91
N PRO A 289 1.00 -17.02 -3.02
CA PRO A 289 -0.37 -17.49 -3.24
C PRO A 289 -0.47 -19.01 -3.20
N VAL A 290 -1.59 -19.57 -2.70
CA VAL A 290 -1.80 -21.03 -2.65
C VAL A 290 -1.76 -21.65 -4.04
N THR A 291 -2.23 -20.93 -5.06
CA THR A 291 -2.12 -21.32 -6.47
C THR A 291 -0.67 -21.40 -6.93
N LEU A 292 0.14 -20.38 -6.64
CA LEU A 292 1.58 -20.40 -6.92
C LEU A 292 2.30 -21.49 -6.12
N GLU A 293 1.96 -21.71 -4.85
CA GLU A 293 2.59 -22.75 -4.04
C GLU A 293 2.36 -24.15 -4.61
N ARG A 294 1.12 -24.45 -5.04
CA ARG A 294 0.79 -25.69 -5.75
C ARG A 294 1.57 -25.81 -7.06
N LEU A 295 1.69 -24.72 -7.81
CA LEU A 295 2.46 -24.69 -9.05
C LEU A 295 3.95 -24.92 -8.82
N LEU A 296 4.57 -24.28 -7.82
CA LEU A 296 5.98 -24.47 -7.49
C LEU A 296 6.28 -25.89 -7.04
N ARG A 297 5.39 -26.51 -6.27
CA ARG A 297 5.50 -27.93 -5.93
C ARG A 297 5.43 -28.81 -7.18
N ALA A 298 4.54 -28.50 -8.13
CA ALA A 298 4.45 -29.23 -9.39
C ALA A 298 5.68 -29.02 -10.29
N LEU A 299 6.26 -27.81 -10.31
CA LEU A 299 7.48 -27.52 -11.08
C LEU A 299 8.74 -28.19 -10.51
N ASN A 300 8.74 -28.50 -9.21
CA ASN A 300 9.84 -29.21 -8.55
C ASN A 300 9.74 -30.75 -8.65
N ASP A 301 8.66 -31.27 -9.23
CA ASP A 301 8.47 -32.71 -9.47
C ASP A 301 9.20 -33.11 -10.78
N PRO A 302 10.21 -33.99 -10.73
CA PRO A 302 11.01 -34.33 -11.91
C PRO A 302 10.21 -35.04 -13.01
N ASP A 303 9.08 -35.67 -12.67
CA ASP A 303 8.27 -36.47 -13.59
C ASP A 303 6.99 -35.73 -14.03
N ILE A 304 6.90 -34.42 -13.77
CA ILE A 304 5.69 -33.66 -14.04
C ILE A 304 5.35 -33.58 -15.54
N ALA A 305 4.12 -33.94 -15.90
CA ALA A 305 3.62 -33.74 -17.25
C ALA A 305 3.42 -32.25 -17.54
N ILE A 306 4.00 -31.74 -18.63
CA ILE A 306 3.87 -30.33 -19.07
C ILE A 306 2.39 -29.89 -19.14
N LYS A 307 1.49 -30.80 -19.56
CA LYS A 307 0.04 -30.52 -19.62
C LYS A 307 -0.53 -30.08 -18.26
N LYS A 308 -0.10 -30.74 -17.18
CA LYS A 308 -0.54 -30.41 -15.81
C LYS A 308 -0.01 -29.04 -15.36
N VAL A 309 1.20 -28.66 -15.78
CA VAL A 309 1.76 -27.32 -15.53
C VAL A 309 0.97 -26.25 -16.28
N VAL A 310 0.63 -26.49 -17.56
CA VAL A 310 -0.20 -25.59 -18.37
C VAL A 310 -1.58 -25.39 -17.75
N GLU A 311 -2.24 -26.47 -17.31
CA GLU A 311 -3.54 -26.41 -16.62
C GLU A 311 -3.46 -25.56 -15.33
N LEU A 312 -2.43 -25.77 -14.51
CA LEU A 312 -2.23 -25.02 -13.27
C LEU A 312 -1.96 -23.53 -13.51
N ILE A 313 -1.20 -23.18 -14.55
CA ILE A 313 -0.98 -21.77 -14.94
C ILE A 313 -2.26 -21.17 -15.52
N GLY A 314 -3.03 -21.94 -16.30
CA GLY A 314 -4.29 -21.50 -16.90
C GLY A 314 -5.38 -21.15 -15.88
N CYS A 315 -5.32 -21.69 -14.66
CA CYS A 315 -6.19 -21.28 -13.56
C CYS A 315 -5.98 -19.82 -13.10
N GLU A 316 -4.85 -19.19 -13.45
CA GLU A 316 -4.49 -17.83 -13.07
C GLU A 316 -4.26 -16.95 -14.31
N PRO A 317 -5.26 -16.18 -14.76
CA PRO A 317 -5.18 -15.38 -15.99
C PRO A 317 -3.98 -14.41 -16.01
N ALA A 318 -3.63 -13.84 -14.86
CA ALA A 318 -2.49 -12.92 -14.75
C ALA A 318 -1.16 -13.60 -15.13
N PHE A 319 -0.95 -14.86 -14.72
CA PHE A 319 0.25 -15.63 -15.07
C PHE A 319 0.29 -16.01 -16.54
N THR A 320 -0.87 -16.37 -17.09
CA THR A 320 -1.03 -16.67 -18.52
C THR A 320 -0.64 -15.45 -19.39
N THR A 321 -1.22 -14.29 -19.11
CA THR A 321 -0.93 -13.04 -19.83
C THR A 321 0.53 -12.63 -19.69
N PHE A 322 1.10 -12.71 -18.49
CA PHE A 322 2.50 -12.37 -18.26
C PHE A 322 3.47 -13.27 -19.05
N LEU A 323 3.28 -14.59 -19.01
CA LEU A 323 4.19 -15.53 -19.69
C LEU A 323 4.09 -15.48 -21.21
N THR A 324 2.89 -15.28 -21.75
CA THR A 324 2.68 -15.13 -23.21
C THR A 324 3.28 -13.83 -23.71
N GLN A 325 3.10 -12.73 -22.98
CA GLN A 325 3.72 -11.45 -23.30
C GLN A 325 5.26 -11.52 -23.25
N ALA A 326 5.83 -12.08 -22.18
CA ALA A 326 7.29 -12.22 -22.05
C ALA A 326 7.86 -13.08 -23.19
N ALA A 327 7.25 -14.24 -23.46
CA ALA A 327 7.70 -15.13 -24.54
C ALA A 327 7.57 -14.50 -25.93
N SER A 328 6.60 -13.60 -26.13
CA SER A 328 6.44 -12.84 -27.38
C SER A 328 7.57 -11.84 -27.60
N GLN A 329 8.08 -11.23 -26.52
CA GLN A 329 9.15 -10.23 -26.57
C GLN A 329 10.53 -10.87 -26.72
N ASP A 330 10.77 -12.00 -26.06
CA ASP A 330 12.09 -12.66 -26.04
C ASP A 330 12.31 -13.63 -27.20
N ASN A 331 11.27 -14.03 -27.94
CA ASN A 331 11.49 -14.93 -29.06
C ASN A 331 12.21 -14.23 -30.22
N ARG A 332 13.12 -14.96 -30.87
CA ARG A 332 14.03 -14.43 -31.91
C ARG A 332 13.31 -13.80 -33.11
N MET A 333 12.04 -14.14 -33.33
CA MET A 333 11.23 -13.67 -34.46
C MET A 333 10.22 -12.58 -34.05
N GLN A 334 10.16 -12.21 -32.77
CA GLN A 334 9.13 -11.37 -32.14
C GLN A 334 7.69 -11.76 -32.53
N LEU A 335 7.44 -13.05 -32.74
CA LEU A 335 6.12 -13.56 -33.08
C LEU A 335 5.21 -13.57 -31.85
N PRO A 336 3.93 -13.24 -31.98
CA PRO A 336 3.01 -13.28 -30.86
C PRO A 336 2.82 -14.73 -30.38
N VAL A 337 3.19 -14.99 -29.13
CA VAL A 337 2.94 -16.26 -28.44
C VAL A 337 1.58 -16.19 -27.79
N GLN A 338 0.66 -17.08 -28.19
CA GLN A 338 -0.72 -17.09 -27.67
C GLN A 338 -0.99 -18.20 -26.63
N ASP A 339 -0.08 -19.18 -26.50
CA ASP A 339 -0.27 -20.35 -25.65
C ASP A 339 0.85 -20.47 -24.60
N VAL A 340 0.44 -20.76 -23.36
CA VAL A 340 1.33 -21.02 -22.21
C VAL A 340 2.28 -22.16 -22.51
N LYS A 341 1.82 -23.21 -23.22
CA LYS A 341 2.69 -24.33 -23.59
C LYS A 341 3.89 -23.85 -24.41
N HIS A 342 3.68 -22.92 -25.33
CA HIS A 342 4.76 -22.38 -26.15
C HIS A 342 5.72 -21.52 -25.32
N SER A 343 5.21 -20.72 -24.37
CA SER A 343 6.07 -20.00 -23.41
C SER A 343 6.94 -20.96 -22.58
N ILE A 344 6.37 -22.08 -22.11
CA ILE A 344 7.12 -23.11 -21.37
C ILE A 344 8.22 -23.74 -22.24
N LEU A 345 7.93 -24.03 -23.52
CA LEU A 345 8.93 -24.59 -24.43
C LEU A 345 10.07 -23.60 -24.75
N THR A 346 9.78 -22.30 -24.79
CA THR A 346 10.77 -21.25 -25.04
C THR A 346 11.74 -21.08 -23.86
N TYR A 347 11.23 -21.09 -22.63
CA TYR A 347 12.04 -20.81 -21.43
C TYR A 347 12.51 -22.05 -20.67
N GLY A 348 11.78 -23.15 -20.75
CA GLY A 348 11.93 -24.29 -19.85
C GLY A 348 11.26 -24.08 -18.48
N LEU A 349 10.96 -25.18 -17.80
CA LEU A 349 10.18 -25.17 -16.55
C LEU A 349 10.84 -24.40 -15.40
N ASP A 350 12.15 -24.54 -15.21
CA ASP A 350 12.89 -23.88 -14.13
C ASP A 350 12.82 -22.34 -14.25
N ARG A 351 13.05 -21.82 -15.46
CA ARG A 351 12.99 -20.37 -15.73
C ARG A 351 11.58 -19.83 -15.58
N VAL A 352 10.57 -20.56 -16.05
CA VAL A 352 9.15 -20.20 -15.84
C VAL A 352 8.84 -20.10 -14.35
N GLY A 353 9.34 -21.05 -13.54
CA GLY A 353 9.23 -20.99 -12.09
C GLY A 353 9.78 -19.68 -11.52
N HIS A 354 11.02 -19.32 -11.86
CA HIS A 354 11.63 -18.07 -11.37
C HIS A 354 10.85 -16.82 -11.82
N MET A 355 10.39 -16.78 -13.07
CA MET A 355 9.61 -15.66 -13.61
C MET A 355 8.29 -15.47 -12.86
N LEU A 356 7.56 -16.56 -12.59
CA LEU A 356 6.28 -16.51 -11.89
C LEU A 356 6.44 -16.11 -10.42
N VAL A 357 7.47 -16.63 -9.74
CA VAL A 357 7.80 -16.17 -8.38
C VAL A 357 8.12 -14.68 -8.38
N GLN A 358 9.00 -14.23 -9.28
CA GLN A 358 9.41 -12.83 -9.32
C GLN A 358 8.20 -11.91 -9.57
N HIS A 359 7.35 -12.28 -10.54
CA HIS A 359 6.14 -11.53 -10.88
C HIS A 359 5.18 -11.43 -9.69
N ALA A 360 4.81 -12.57 -9.09
CA ALA A 360 3.89 -12.61 -7.96
C ALA A 360 4.45 -11.92 -6.71
N LEU A 361 5.75 -12.08 -6.43
CA LEU A 361 6.41 -11.41 -5.32
C LEU A 361 6.40 -9.91 -5.51
N TYR A 362 6.78 -9.43 -6.70
CA TYR A 362 6.80 -8.00 -7.00
C TYR A 362 5.41 -7.37 -6.86
N GLN A 363 4.36 -8.01 -7.40
CA GLN A 363 2.98 -7.55 -7.24
C GLN A 363 2.59 -7.38 -5.76
N ARG A 364 2.97 -8.33 -4.89
CA ARG A 364 2.68 -8.26 -3.45
C ARG A 364 3.49 -7.19 -2.73
N LEU A 365 4.74 -6.97 -3.15
CA LEU A 365 5.59 -5.91 -2.60
C LEU A 365 5.04 -4.52 -2.96
N SER A 366 4.48 -4.36 -4.16
CA SER A 366 3.95 -3.08 -4.66
C SER A 366 2.46 -2.86 -4.46
N GLN A 367 1.75 -3.77 -3.77
CA GLN A 367 0.28 -3.73 -3.69
C GLN A 367 -0.29 -2.50 -2.97
N HIS A 368 0.45 -1.96 -1.98
CA HIS A 368 -0.01 -0.85 -1.14
C HIS A 368 0.83 0.39 -1.36
N TYR A 369 0.17 1.51 -1.59
CA TYR A 369 0.82 2.81 -1.74
C TYR A 369 1.54 3.25 -0.46
N PHE A 370 2.75 3.75 -0.63
CA PHE A 370 3.50 4.54 0.35
C PHE A 370 4.39 5.53 -0.42
N PRO A 371 4.91 6.61 0.20
CA PRO A 371 5.42 7.76 -0.55
C PRO A 371 6.58 7.45 -1.51
N LEU A 372 7.49 6.55 -1.14
CA LEU A 372 8.62 6.15 -1.97
C LEU A 372 8.35 4.92 -2.86
N LEU A 373 7.12 4.40 -2.89
CA LEU A 373 6.76 3.22 -3.69
C LEU A 373 7.19 3.37 -5.16
N PRO A 374 6.94 4.49 -5.87
CA PRO A 374 7.34 4.61 -7.28
C PRO A 374 8.86 4.52 -7.48
N TRP A 375 9.62 5.15 -6.58
CA TRP A 375 11.09 5.13 -6.63
C TRP A 375 11.65 3.74 -6.32
N PHE A 376 11.14 3.07 -5.28
CA PHE A 376 11.58 1.71 -4.94
C PHE A 376 11.17 0.71 -6.01
N SER A 377 9.98 0.86 -6.59
CA SER A 377 9.51 0.08 -7.74
C SER A 377 10.48 0.20 -8.92
N LYS A 378 10.80 1.44 -9.34
CA LYS A 378 11.72 1.70 -10.45
C LYS A 378 13.12 1.17 -10.18
N LEU A 379 13.64 1.41 -8.97
CA LEU A 379 14.96 0.94 -8.56
C LEU A 379 15.03 -0.60 -8.58
N THR A 380 14.02 -1.29 -8.04
CA THR A 380 13.98 -2.75 -8.00
C THR A 380 13.87 -3.35 -9.39
N GLN A 381 13.01 -2.80 -10.25
CA GLN A 381 12.89 -3.23 -11.64
C GLN A 381 14.20 -3.05 -12.41
N LEU A 382 14.81 -1.85 -12.33
CA LEU A 382 16.07 -1.54 -13.00
C LEU A 382 17.20 -2.46 -12.52
N ALA A 383 17.35 -2.63 -11.19
CA ALA A 383 18.39 -3.50 -10.64
C ALA A 383 18.18 -4.97 -11.00
N ALA A 384 16.94 -5.45 -11.06
CA ALA A 384 16.62 -6.81 -11.48
C ALA A 384 16.93 -7.04 -12.97
N GLN A 385 16.65 -6.04 -13.82
CA GLN A 385 16.96 -6.12 -15.25
C GLN A 385 18.46 -6.05 -15.53
N ILE A 386 19.19 -5.13 -14.89
CA ILE A 386 20.66 -5.09 -14.99
C ILE A 386 21.27 -6.44 -14.58
N ALA A 387 20.76 -7.07 -13.50
CA ALA A 387 21.22 -8.40 -13.10
C ALA A 387 20.91 -9.48 -14.14
N SER A 388 19.76 -9.39 -14.80
CA SER A 388 19.36 -10.32 -15.87
C SER A 388 20.29 -10.19 -17.09
N GLU A 389 20.59 -8.96 -17.50
CA GLU A 389 21.54 -8.66 -18.59
C GLU A 389 22.95 -9.14 -18.25
N LEU A 390 23.44 -8.86 -17.04
CA LEU A 390 24.75 -9.35 -16.58
C LEU A 390 24.81 -10.88 -16.48
N ALA A 391 23.71 -11.53 -16.12
CA ALA A 391 23.63 -12.99 -16.06
C ALA A 391 23.59 -13.62 -17.47
N SER A 392 23.10 -12.91 -18.50
CA SER A 392 23.08 -13.44 -19.88
C SER A 392 24.48 -13.76 -20.43
N ILE A 393 25.51 -13.07 -19.92
CA ILE A 393 26.92 -13.27 -20.29
C ILE A 393 27.70 -14.14 -19.30
N SER A 394 27.02 -14.69 -18.28
CA SER A 394 27.61 -15.53 -17.25
C SER A 394 26.93 -16.90 -17.23
N THR A 395 27.65 -17.94 -16.80
CA THR A 395 27.08 -19.28 -16.59
C THR A 395 26.66 -19.52 -15.13
N SER A 396 26.92 -18.56 -14.23
CA SER A 396 26.69 -18.73 -12.79
C SER A 396 25.22 -18.64 -12.37
N LEU A 397 24.39 -17.93 -13.13
CA LEU A 397 22.95 -17.77 -12.92
C LEU A 397 22.24 -17.64 -14.26
N THR A 398 20.98 -18.10 -14.32
CA THR A 398 20.09 -17.71 -15.42
C THR A 398 19.66 -16.25 -15.25
N PRO A 399 19.33 -15.53 -16.35
CA PRO A 399 18.80 -14.17 -16.26
C PRO A 399 17.59 -14.05 -15.31
N GLN A 400 16.64 -14.98 -15.42
CA GLN A 400 15.43 -15.02 -14.60
C GLN A 400 15.76 -15.24 -13.12
N SER A 401 16.70 -16.14 -12.80
CA SER A 401 17.13 -16.33 -11.41
C SER A 401 17.84 -15.09 -10.86
N ALA A 402 18.62 -14.38 -11.66
CA ALA A 402 19.33 -13.18 -11.22
C ALA A 402 18.36 -12.04 -10.88
N GLY A 403 17.36 -11.80 -11.74
CA GLY A 403 16.29 -10.83 -11.49
C GLY A 403 15.48 -11.16 -10.22
N LEU A 404 15.15 -12.44 -10.01
CA LEU A 404 14.45 -12.90 -8.81
C LEU A 404 15.27 -12.67 -7.53
N VAL A 405 16.55 -13.03 -7.52
CA VAL A 405 17.43 -12.83 -6.34
C VAL A 405 17.49 -11.34 -5.96
N VAL A 406 17.64 -10.45 -6.93
CA VAL A 406 17.65 -8.99 -6.68
C VAL A 406 16.31 -8.51 -6.14
N THR A 407 15.20 -9.01 -6.68
CA THR A 407 13.84 -8.66 -6.22
C THR A 407 13.65 -9.04 -4.75
N VAL A 408 14.04 -10.26 -4.36
CA VAL A 408 14.00 -10.72 -2.97
C VAL A 408 14.94 -9.88 -2.09
N ALA A 409 16.16 -9.60 -2.57
CA ALA A 409 17.12 -8.78 -1.83
C ALA A 409 16.64 -7.34 -1.60
N LEU A 410 15.83 -6.77 -2.49
CA LEU A 410 15.28 -5.42 -2.34
C LEU A 410 13.90 -5.38 -1.65
N SER A 411 13.30 -6.53 -1.33
CA SER A 411 12.05 -6.60 -0.55
C SER A 411 12.00 -5.74 0.73
N PRO A 412 13.10 -5.52 1.50
CA PRO A 412 13.06 -4.68 2.70
C PRO A 412 12.59 -3.24 2.44
N LEU A 413 12.77 -2.73 1.22
CA LEU A 413 12.27 -1.42 0.81
C LEU A 413 10.73 -1.32 0.86
N PHE A 414 10.05 -2.47 0.72
CA PHE A 414 8.60 -2.59 0.64
C PHE A 414 7.99 -3.29 1.86
N THR A 415 8.80 -3.80 2.79
CA THR A 415 8.30 -4.54 3.96
C THR A 415 8.66 -3.87 5.26
N LEU A 416 9.77 -3.13 5.34
CA LEU A 416 10.16 -2.46 6.57
C LEU A 416 9.31 -1.21 6.83
N PRO A 417 8.75 -1.05 8.05
CA PRO A 417 7.98 0.13 8.42
C PRO A 417 8.74 1.44 8.22
N SER A 418 10.03 1.46 8.58
CA SER A 418 10.90 2.63 8.43
C SER A 418 11.04 3.07 6.96
N ALA A 419 11.15 2.12 6.02
CA ALA A 419 11.21 2.42 4.59
C ALA A 419 9.87 2.98 4.08
N LYS A 420 8.74 2.43 4.53
CA LYS A 420 7.39 2.88 4.13
C LYS A 420 6.99 4.25 4.67
N ALA A 421 7.60 4.69 5.77
CA ALA A 421 7.38 6.02 6.33
C ALA A 421 8.34 7.08 5.78
N GLN A 422 9.30 6.71 4.94
CA GLN A 422 10.15 7.70 4.29
C GLN A 422 9.41 8.46 3.21
N ILE A 423 9.79 9.72 3.06
CA ILE A 423 9.24 10.66 2.07
C ILE A 423 10.31 11.24 1.16
N TYR A 424 11.58 11.07 1.53
CA TYR A 424 12.74 11.44 0.75
C TYR A 424 13.62 10.21 0.65
N LEU A 425 14.12 9.96 -0.55
CA LEU A 425 15.14 8.95 -0.75
C LEU A 425 16.37 9.30 0.11
N PRO A 426 16.86 8.37 0.95
CA PRO A 426 18.09 8.60 1.68
C PRO A 426 19.25 8.73 0.68
N VAL A 427 19.83 9.92 0.60
CA VAL A 427 21.03 10.19 -0.20
C VAL A 427 22.25 9.73 0.59
N ASN A 428 22.30 8.44 0.88
CA ASN A 428 23.45 7.82 1.51
C ASN A 428 24.29 7.12 0.44
N ALA A 429 25.42 7.74 0.08
CA ALA A 429 26.35 7.24 -0.92
C ALA A 429 27.29 6.12 -0.40
N THR A 430 27.07 5.63 0.83
CA THR A 430 27.89 4.56 1.42
C THR A 430 27.41 3.17 0.98
N LYS A 431 28.36 2.27 0.72
CA LYS A 431 28.15 0.85 0.40
C LYS A 431 26.98 0.64 -0.58
N LEU A 432 27.12 1.13 -1.82
CA LEU A 432 26.00 1.15 -2.79
C LEU A 432 25.43 -0.25 -3.08
N PHE A 433 26.24 -1.30 -2.93
CA PHE A 433 25.85 -2.71 -3.04
C PHE A 433 25.00 -3.26 -1.86
N SER A 434 24.67 -2.43 -0.86
CA SER A 434 23.88 -2.83 0.31
C SER A 434 22.54 -2.10 0.40
N VAL A 435 21.44 -2.85 0.54
CA VAL A 435 20.09 -2.29 0.73
C VAL A 435 19.95 -1.52 2.05
N ALA A 436 20.76 -1.83 3.07
CA ALA A 436 20.68 -1.15 4.37
C ALA A 436 20.90 0.37 4.26
N SER A 437 21.76 0.80 3.33
CA SER A 437 22.02 2.22 3.05
C SER A 437 20.85 2.93 2.35
N LEU A 438 19.89 2.18 1.78
CA LEU A 438 18.65 2.71 1.21
C LEU A 438 17.50 2.74 2.22
N VAL A 439 17.63 2.05 3.36
CA VAL A 439 16.58 1.94 4.38
C VAL A 439 16.85 2.88 5.55
N SER A 440 18.10 3.15 5.90
CA SER A 440 18.42 3.99 7.07
C SER A 440 19.69 4.80 6.87
N ALA A 441 19.72 5.97 7.51
CA ALA A 441 20.93 6.77 7.67
C ALA A 441 22.00 6.06 8.53
N GLN A 442 21.61 5.10 9.37
CA GLN A 442 22.51 4.28 10.20
C GLN A 442 22.45 2.81 9.75
N PRO A 443 22.98 2.49 8.56
CA PRO A 443 22.79 1.19 7.92
C PRO A 443 23.30 0.03 8.78
N ASP A 444 24.41 0.20 9.48
CA ASP A 444 25.10 -0.90 10.19
C ASP A 444 24.25 -1.52 11.32
N LYS A 445 23.34 -0.75 11.94
CA LYS A 445 22.44 -1.26 12.98
C LYS A 445 21.35 -2.20 12.43
N LEU A 446 20.98 -2.05 11.16
CA LEU A 446 19.87 -2.77 10.54
C LEU A 446 20.30 -3.95 9.68
N VAL A 447 21.60 -4.11 9.40
CA VAL A 447 22.11 -5.16 8.49
C VAL A 447 21.65 -6.56 8.93
N ALA A 448 21.73 -6.88 10.22
CA ALA A 448 21.34 -8.19 10.73
C ALA A 448 19.82 -8.44 10.58
N VAL A 449 19.00 -7.46 10.95
CA VAL A 449 17.53 -7.52 10.85
C VAL A 449 17.09 -7.65 9.39
N ILE A 450 17.68 -6.85 8.51
CA ILE A 450 17.44 -6.89 7.06
C ILE A 450 17.77 -8.27 6.50
N ARG A 451 18.96 -8.81 6.85
CA ARG A 451 19.38 -10.12 6.36
C ARG A 451 18.45 -11.23 6.83
N GLN A 452 18.09 -11.23 8.11
CA GLN A 452 17.15 -12.20 8.66
C GLN A 452 15.79 -12.11 7.94
N HIS A 453 15.31 -10.90 7.69
CA HIS A 453 14.06 -10.69 6.95
C HIS A 453 14.12 -11.25 5.52
N GLN A 454 15.19 -10.95 4.77
CA GLN A 454 15.38 -11.46 3.41
C GLN A 454 15.47 -12.98 3.38
N GLN A 455 16.18 -13.60 4.34
CA GLN A 455 16.30 -15.06 4.45
C GLN A 455 14.96 -15.73 4.78
N SER A 456 14.22 -15.19 5.74
CA SER A 456 12.88 -15.69 6.08
C SER A 456 11.92 -15.58 4.89
N LEU A 457 11.97 -14.48 4.14
CA LEU A 457 11.17 -14.29 2.94
C LEU A 457 11.57 -15.29 1.85
N ALA A 458 12.87 -15.44 1.58
CA ALA A 458 13.37 -16.39 0.60
C ALA A 458 12.94 -17.84 0.92
N ALA A 459 13.04 -18.24 2.19
CA ALA A 459 12.60 -19.56 2.63
C ALA A 459 11.08 -19.74 2.44
N ALA A 460 10.27 -18.74 2.84
CA ALA A 460 8.82 -18.82 2.71
C ALA A 460 8.34 -18.85 1.25
N TRP A 461 9.09 -18.23 0.34
CA TRP A 461 8.84 -18.25 -1.11
C TRP A 461 9.55 -19.40 -1.83
N GLN A 462 9.99 -20.43 -1.10
CA GLN A 462 10.59 -21.66 -1.64
C GLN A 462 11.74 -21.39 -2.62
N GLN A 463 12.56 -20.37 -2.32
CA GLN A 463 13.72 -20.05 -3.15
C GLN A 463 14.75 -21.18 -3.11
N GLN A 464 15.40 -21.44 -4.24
CA GLN A 464 16.37 -22.52 -4.37
C GLN A 464 17.56 -22.30 -3.43
N THR A 465 18.27 -23.39 -3.10
CA THR A 465 19.41 -23.37 -2.16
C THR A 465 20.48 -22.36 -2.57
N LEU A 466 20.75 -22.21 -3.88
CA LEU A 466 21.70 -21.23 -4.40
C LEU A 466 21.26 -19.79 -4.12
N GLN A 467 20.00 -19.45 -4.42
CA GLN A 467 19.42 -18.12 -4.23
C GLN A 467 19.45 -17.71 -2.75
N SER A 468 19.06 -18.64 -1.86
CA SER A 468 19.11 -18.42 -0.41
C SER A 468 20.54 -18.17 0.11
N LYS A 469 21.54 -18.90 -0.42
CA LYS A 469 22.96 -18.68 -0.09
C LYS A 469 23.49 -17.35 -0.61
N LEU A 470 23.06 -16.92 -1.79
CA LEU A 470 23.42 -15.60 -2.35
C LEU A 470 22.84 -14.46 -1.54
N ILE A 471 21.57 -14.55 -1.15
CA ILE A 471 20.90 -13.56 -0.28
C ILE A 471 21.64 -13.42 1.06
N ALA A 472 22.14 -14.53 1.62
CA ALA A 472 22.95 -14.50 2.86
C ALA A 472 24.29 -13.75 2.71
N CYS A 473 24.80 -13.63 1.48
CA CYS A 473 26.04 -12.90 1.17
C CYS A 473 25.80 -11.43 0.85
N TRP A 474 24.55 -10.99 0.72
CA TRP A 474 24.21 -9.63 0.31
C TRP A 474 24.83 -8.57 1.22
N GLY A 475 25.37 -7.51 0.62
CA GLY A 475 26.03 -6.43 1.36
C GLY A 475 27.46 -6.73 1.84
N LYS A 476 28.08 -7.84 1.42
CA LYS A 476 29.50 -8.14 1.65
C LYS A 476 30.37 -7.77 0.45
N LEU A 477 31.67 -7.54 0.67
CA LEU A 477 32.66 -7.41 -0.41
C LEU A 477 32.91 -8.78 -1.09
N PRO A 478 33.21 -8.84 -2.41
CA PRO A 478 33.42 -10.08 -3.15
C PRO A 478 34.46 -11.04 -2.55
N GLU A 479 35.53 -10.53 -1.97
CA GLU A 479 36.57 -11.33 -1.31
C GLU A 479 36.03 -12.13 -0.11
N ASN A 480 35.02 -11.60 0.58
CA ASN A 480 34.40 -12.18 1.77
C ASN A 480 33.28 -13.18 1.42
N VAL A 481 33.13 -13.52 0.13
CA VAL A 481 32.13 -14.45 -0.38
C VAL A 481 32.82 -15.72 -0.89
N PRO A 482 32.26 -16.91 -0.62
CA PRO A 482 32.81 -18.18 -1.11
C PRO A 482 33.01 -18.17 -2.64
N PRO A 483 34.10 -18.73 -3.18
CA PRO A 483 34.42 -18.69 -4.60
C PRO A 483 33.27 -19.16 -5.51
N ALA A 484 32.56 -20.22 -5.10
CA ALA A 484 31.44 -20.80 -5.86
C ALA A 484 30.24 -19.84 -6.03
N LEU A 485 30.09 -18.84 -5.15
CA LEU A 485 28.99 -17.87 -5.18
C LEU A 485 29.43 -16.50 -5.70
N ARG A 486 30.75 -16.30 -5.85
CA ARG A 486 31.33 -14.96 -5.99
C ARG A 486 30.93 -14.27 -7.30
N GLN A 487 30.89 -14.98 -8.42
CA GLN A 487 30.47 -14.39 -9.69
C GLN A 487 29.01 -13.94 -9.65
N ALA A 488 28.12 -14.81 -9.17
CA ALA A 488 26.71 -14.50 -8.97
C ALA A 488 26.49 -13.33 -7.99
N HIS A 489 27.25 -13.27 -6.89
CA HIS A 489 27.23 -12.15 -5.95
C HIS A 489 27.71 -10.83 -6.59
N CYS A 490 28.75 -10.89 -7.43
CA CYS A 490 29.23 -9.74 -8.18
C CYS A 490 28.15 -9.21 -9.14
N ILE A 491 27.45 -10.10 -9.85
CA ILE A 491 26.33 -9.73 -10.74
C ILE A 491 25.28 -8.93 -9.97
N THR A 492 24.82 -9.46 -8.84
CA THR A 492 23.74 -8.84 -8.08
C THR A 492 24.19 -7.58 -7.33
N GLY A 493 25.45 -7.51 -6.91
CA GLY A 493 26.02 -6.31 -6.28
C GLY A 493 26.24 -5.18 -7.28
N LEU A 494 26.80 -5.48 -8.46
CA LEU A 494 26.96 -4.51 -9.55
C LEU A 494 25.61 -3.97 -10.01
N SER A 495 24.59 -4.82 -10.12
CA SER A 495 23.27 -4.39 -10.57
C SER A 495 22.66 -3.33 -9.66
N LEU A 496 22.79 -3.49 -8.34
CA LEU A 496 22.34 -2.48 -7.39
C LEU A 496 23.22 -1.22 -7.41
N ILE A 497 24.55 -1.36 -7.52
CA ILE A 497 25.47 -0.23 -7.62
C ILE A 497 25.09 0.65 -8.82
N TRP A 498 25.00 0.05 -10.01
CA TRP A 498 24.69 0.76 -11.25
C TRP A 498 23.29 1.33 -11.25
N ALA A 499 22.28 0.58 -10.79
CA ALA A 499 20.92 1.12 -10.66
C ALA A 499 20.89 2.39 -9.79
N ARG A 500 21.63 2.41 -8.67
CA ARG A 500 21.73 3.59 -7.80
C ARG A 500 22.54 4.73 -8.41
N GLN A 501 23.64 4.42 -9.11
CA GLN A 501 24.43 5.43 -9.79
C GLN A 501 23.64 6.09 -10.93
N TRP A 502 22.92 5.31 -11.72
CA TRP A 502 22.21 5.80 -12.90
C TRP A 502 20.87 6.46 -12.56
N LEU A 503 20.10 5.88 -11.63
CA LEU A 503 18.77 6.40 -11.28
C LEU A 503 18.81 7.47 -10.19
N LEU A 504 19.73 7.35 -9.23
CA LEU A 504 19.78 8.21 -8.04
C LEU A 504 20.99 9.17 -8.03
N ASN A 505 21.84 9.14 -9.06
CA ASN A 505 23.06 9.95 -9.17
C ASN A 505 23.99 9.85 -7.95
N GLN A 506 24.06 8.67 -7.31
CA GLN A 506 24.90 8.45 -6.13
C GLN A 506 26.35 8.17 -6.53
N SER A 507 27.31 8.82 -5.88
CA SER A 507 28.74 8.59 -6.13
C SER A 507 29.26 7.36 -5.36
N ALA A 508 30.26 6.68 -5.91
CA ALA A 508 30.85 5.50 -5.27
C ALA A 508 31.79 5.91 -4.12
N CYS A 509 31.45 5.54 -2.88
CA CYS A 509 32.36 5.63 -1.73
C CYS A 509 33.52 4.63 -1.83
N SER A 510 34.53 4.74 -0.95
CA SER A 510 35.70 3.84 -0.91
C SER A 510 35.33 2.34 -0.89
N SER A 511 34.39 1.92 -0.04
CA SER A 511 33.94 0.51 -0.03
C SER A 511 33.26 0.08 -1.32
N THR A 512 32.54 0.98 -1.99
CA THR A 512 31.89 0.70 -3.28
C THR A 512 32.92 0.60 -4.39
N GLN A 513 33.92 1.48 -4.39
CA GLN A 513 35.07 1.41 -5.30
C GLN A 513 35.85 0.11 -5.11
N ALA A 514 36.06 -0.32 -3.85
CA ALA A 514 36.67 -1.61 -3.54
C ALA A 514 35.85 -2.79 -4.09
N PHE A 515 34.52 -2.77 -3.95
CA PHE A 515 33.64 -3.77 -4.56
C PHE A 515 33.85 -3.84 -6.08
N ILE A 516 33.76 -2.70 -6.77
CA ILE A 516 33.91 -2.62 -8.23
C ILE A 516 35.30 -3.09 -8.66
N ALA A 517 36.36 -2.69 -7.95
CA ALA A 517 37.74 -3.07 -8.24
C ALA A 517 37.95 -4.59 -8.08
N GLN A 518 37.47 -5.18 -6.98
CA GLN A 518 37.53 -6.63 -6.77
C GLN A 518 36.75 -7.38 -7.86
N THR A 519 35.58 -6.88 -8.25
CA THR A 519 34.80 -7.48 -9.36
C THR A 519 35.51 -7.34 -10.69
N LYS A 520 36.12 -6.19 -11.00
CA LYS A 520 36.87 -5.97 -12.24
C LYS A 520 38.09 -6.87 -12.33
N GLN A 521 38.79 -7.09 -11.22
CA GLN A 521 39.95 -7.98 -11.16
C GLN A 521 39.56 -9.44 -11.37
N ALA A 522 38.48 -9.90 -10.72
CA ALA A 522 38.06 -11.30 -10.79
C ALA A 522 37.24 -11.64 -12.05
N TYR A 523 36.42 -10.70 -12.54
CA TYR A 523 35.44 -10.90 -13.62
C TYR A 523 35.34 -9.67 -14.54
N PRO A 524 36.40 -9.32 -15.29
CA PRO A 524 36.45 -8.10 -16.10
C PRO A 524 35.35 -8.02 -17.18
N ALA A 525 34.88 -9.17 -17.67
CA ALA A 525 33.78 -9.23 -18.63
C ALA A 525 32.48 -8.57 -18.10
N LEU A 526 32.20 -8.70 -16.79
CA LEU A 526 31.00 -8.11 -16.20
C LEU A 526 31.05 -6.57 -16.22
N THR A 527 32.16 -5.97 -15.80
CA THR A 527 32.29 -4.50 -15.73
C THR A 527 32.41 -3.87 -17.11
N SER A 528 32.90 -4.61 -18.12
CA SER A 528 32.97 -4.12 -19.50
C SER A 528 31.59 -3.83 -20.13
N GLN A 529 30.52 -4.48 -19.63
CA GLN A 529 29.16 -4.32 -20.16
C GLN A 529 28.43 -3.07 -19.66
N GLU A 530 29.02 -2.29 -18.75
CA GLU A 530 28.34 -1.15 -18.12
C GLU A 530 27.70 -0.21 -19.15
N SER A 531 28.45 0.16 -20.19
CA SER A 531 27.99 1.08 -21.24
C SER A 531 26.89 0.46 -22.12
N THR A 532 27.06 -0.78 -22.55
CA THR A 532 26.10 -1.53 -23.37
C THR A 532 24.75 -1.65 -22.66
N ILE A 533 24.77 -2.10 -21.39
CA ILE A 533 23.56 -2.30 -20.58
C ILE A 533 22.91 -0.94 -20.26
N ARG A 534 23.71 0.09 -19.97
CA ARG A 534 23.15 1.43 -19.74
C ARG A 534 22.41 1.96 -20.97
N ASN A 535 22.94 1.71 -22.16
CA ASN A 535 22.31 2.13 -23.41
C ASN A 535 21.04 1.34 -23.71
N SER A 536 21.03 0.02 -23.47
CA SER A 536 19.83 -0.80 -23.69
C SER A 536 18.68 -0.45 -22.72
N LEU A 537 19.02 -0.02 -21.50
CA LEU A 537 18.04 0.34 -20.47
C LEU A 537 17.79 1.85 -20.34
N ALA A 538 18.26 2.67 -21.29
CA ALA A 538 18.19 4.13 -21.21
C ALA A 538 16.76 4.66 -21.03
N SER A 539 15.77 4.01 -21.67
CA SER A 539 14.34 4.35 -21.54
C SER A 539 13.80 4.21 -20.12
N GLN A 540 14.45 3.39 -19.28
CA GLN A 540 14.04 3.14 -17.89
C GLN A 540 14.77 4.03 -16.89
N LEU A 541 15.72 4.86 -17.33
CA LEU A 541 16.43 5.81 -16.47
C LEU A 541 15.65 7.13 -16.29
N VAL A 542 14.42 7.20 -16.80
CA VAL A 542 13.54 8.36 -16.62
C VAL A 542 13.09 8.45 -15.17
N CYS A 543 13.16 9.66 -14.61
CA CYS A 543 12.65 9.95 -13.27
C CYS A 543 11.17 9.52 -13.17
N PRO A 544 10.76 8.74 -12.17
CA PRO A 544 9.37 8.31 -12.03
C PRO A 544 8.39 9.48 -11.85
N LEU A 545 8.87 10.67 -11.46
CA LEU A 545 8.06 11.89 -11.44
C LEU A 545 7.72 12.43 -12.84
N ASN A 546 8.55 12.14 -13.85
CA ASN A 546 8.29 12.49 -15.24
C ASN A 546 7.33 11.51 -15.93
N GLU A 547 7.23 10.25 -15.49
CA GLU A 547 6.27 9.27 -16.05
C GLU A 547 4.80 9.62 -15.71
N PHE A 548 4.56 10.30 -14.57
CA PHE A 548 3.25 10.89 -14.27
C PHE A 548 2.95 12.16 -15.10
N ALA A 549 3.98 12.80 -15.67
CA ALA A 549 3.82 13.92 -16.60
C ALA A 549 3.76 13.47 -18.07
N SER A 550 4.36 12.33 -18.43
CA SER A 550 4.46 11.85 -19.83
C SER A 550 3.30 10.95 -20.28
N ASN A 551 2.49 10.41 -19.37
CA ASN A 551 1.16 9.86 -19.73
C ASN A 551 0.16 10.95 -20.21
N ARG A 552 0.62 12.19 -20.41
CA ARG A 552 -0.15 13.28 -21.04
C ARG A 552 -0.09 13.26 -22.57
N HIS A 553 0.78 12.46 -23.19
CA HIS A 553 0.88 12.35 -24.65
C HIS A 553 0.96 10.91 -25.13
N SER A 554 -0.20 10.25 -25.18
CA SER A 554 -0.53 9.33 -26.27
C SER A 554 -1.96 9.67 -26.72
N PRO A 555 -2.13 10.56 -27.71
CA PRO A 555 -3.24 10.38 -28.63
C PRO A 555 -2.91 9.13 -29.47
N ASP A 556 -3.90 8.27 -29.64
CA ASP A 556 -3.87 7.01 -30.40
C ASP A 556 -3.26 5.79 -29.68
N LYS A 557 -4.09 5.15 -28.85
CA LYS A 557 -4.47 3.72 -28.97
C LYS A 557 -5.71 3.40 -28.16
#